data_AF-A0A942V9B6-F1
#
_entry.id   AF-A0A942V9B6-F1
#
_cell.length_a   1.000
_cell.length_b   1.000
_cell.length_c   1.000
_cell.angle_alpha   90.00
_cell.angle_beta   90.00
_cell.angle_gamma   90.00
#
_symmetry.space_group_name_H-M   'P 1'
#
loop_
_entity.id
_entity.type
_entity.pdbx_description
1 polymer ?
#
loop_
_entity_poly.entity_id
_entity_poly.type
_entity_poly.pdbx_seq_one_letter_code
_entity_poly.pdbx_strand_id
1 'polypeptide(L)'
;MFNKKLYITIITIISILILSISCGNSMTDSTNGGNGENNGGSISGGGETNSGGTSSGDGKTHKNYSLLIGTWQGQDLKNPQEAYIFDGTNFSAEPSTYSIEVLEISWTTDTEGFFYGKYLSSWDTNSIGKYYAISFKGLTETDLKISGALNGTHGVSQSGWTADTLEEAKKIFTIAAGSFAQYTGCKKK
;
A
#
# COMPACT_ATOMS: atom_id res chain seq x y z
N MET A 1 -22.78 -7.71 44.13
CA MET A 1 -21.62 -6.79 44.10
C MET A 1 -20.37 -7.64 43.88
N PHE A 2 -19.89 -7.75 42.64
CA PHE A 2 -18.81 -8.67 42.29
C PHE A 2 -17.46 -7.94 42.18
N ASN A 3 -16.45 -8.53 42.82
CA ASN A 3 -15.02 -8.21 42.79
C ASN A 3 -14.38 -8.41 41.41
N LYS A 4 -13.36 -7.62 41.06
CA LYS A 4 -11.94 -8.05 40.93
C LYS A 4 -11.06 -7.04 40.15
N LYS A 5 -9.98 -6.64 40.83
CA LYS A 5 -8.59 -6.50 40.36
C LYS A 5 -8.20 -5.39 39.38
N LEU A 6 -7.55 -4.38 39.98
CA LEU A 6 -6.33 -3.69 39.54
C LEU A 6 -5.38 -4.56 38.67
N TYR A 7 -4.96 -4.06 37.51
CA TYR A 7 -3.63 -4.32 36.93
C TYR A 7 -3.14 -3.11 36.13
N ILE A 8 -1.93 -2.70 36.48
CA ILE A 8 -1.11 -1.61 35.93
C ILE A 8 -0.51 -2.05 34.59
N THR A 9 -0.53 -1.20 33.56
CA THR A 9 0.48 -1.22 32.50
C THR A 9 0.88 0.19 32.10
N ILE A 10 2.16 0.47 32.30
CA ILE A 10 2.94 1.65 31.96
C ILE A 10 3.08 1.74 30.44
N ILE A 11 2.82 2.91 29.83
CA ILE A 11 3.29 3.19 28.47
C ILE A 11 4.41 4.22 28.58
N THR A 12 5.63 3.72 28.43
CA THR A 12 6.88 4.49 28.37
C THR A 12 6.90 5.33 27.10
N ILE A 13 7.12 6.64 27.27
CA ILE A 13 7.39 7.59 26.18
C ILE A 13 8.80 7.30 25.65
N ILE A 14 8.93 6.97 24.36
CA ILE A 14 10.22 6.95 23.66
C ILE A 14 10.26 8.17 22.74
N SER A 15 10.93 9.22 23.21
CA SER A 15 11.32 10.38 22.39
C SER A 15 12.61 10.01 21.65
N ILE A 16 12.53 9.76 20.34
CA ILE A 16 13.74 9.60 19.52
C ILE A 16 14.22 10.99 19.11
N LEU A 17 15.26 11.42 19.81
CA LEU A 17 16.10 12.57 19.48
C LEU A 17 17.08 12.14 18.36
N ILE A 18 16.84 12.53 17.10
CA ILE A 18 17.84 12.36 16.05
C ILE A 18 18.74 13.60 16.09
N LEU A 19 19.93 13.45 16.67
CA LEU A 19 21.02 14.41 16.52
C LEU A 19 21.46 14.44 15.06
N SER A 20 21.44 15.64 14.48
CA SER A 20 22.11 15.98 13.24
C SER A 20 23.62 15.86 13.41
N ILE A 21 24.24 14.93 12.67
CA ILE A 21 25.69 14.97 12.42
C ILE A 21 25.88 15.82 11.17
N SER A 22 26.50 16.99 11.34
CA SER A 22 26.92 17.85 10.25
C SER A 22 28.34 17.50 9.78
N CYS A 23 28.53 17.69 8.47
CA CYS A 23 29.77 18.04 7.76
C CYS A 23 31.04 17.22 8.03
N GLY A 24 31.37 16.35 7.08
CA GLY A 24 32.74 16.02 6.70
C GLY A 24 32.97 16.34 5.23
N ASN A 25 33.57 17.50 4.95
CA ASN A 25 34.15 17.83 3.66
C ASN A 25 35.25 16.81 3.32
N SER A 26 35.25 16.28 2.10
CA SER A 26 36.47 15.78 1.46
C SER A 26 36.56 16.39 0.06
N MET A 27 37.30 17.49 -0.02
CA MET A 27 37.89 17.95 -1.27
C MET A 27 38.88 16.88 -1.76
N THR A 28 38.68 16.41 -2.99
CA THR A 28 39.78 15.93 -3.82
C THR A 28 39.66 16.65 -5.16
N ASP A 29 40.60 17.55 -5.37
CA ASP A 29 40.87 18.19 -6.65
C ASP A 29 41.90 17.35 -7.42
N SER A 30 41.73 17.26 -8.74
CA SER A 30 42.74 17.08 -9.82
C SER A 30 42.23 16.25 -11.00
N THR A 31 41.79 16.99 -12.02
CA THR A 31 42.08 16.90 -13.47
C THR A 31 42.71 15.61 -14.03
N ASN A 32 42.14 14.99 -15.07
CA ASN A 32 42.48 15.21 -16.49
C ASN A 32 41.87 14.13 -17.44
N GLY A 33 41.26 14.57 -18.54
CA GLY A 33 41.35 13.97 -19.90
C GLY A 33 40.67 12.64 -20.23
N GLY A 34 39.88 12.63 -21.31
CA GLY A 34 39.72 11.43 -22.16
C GLY A 34 38.34 11.19 -22.74
N ASN A 35 38.09 11.71 -23.94
CA ASN A 35 36.99 11.33 -24.83
C ASN A 35 37.20 9.89 -25.35
N GLY A 36 36.14 9.08 -25.49
CA GLY A 36 36.25 7.75 -26.09
C GLY A 36 34.95 6.95 -26.06
N GLU A 37 34.27 6.93 -27.20
CA GLU A 37 33.16 6.02 -27.54
C GLU A 37 33.63 4.54 -27.50
N ASN A 38 32.74 3.61 -27.14
CA ASN A 38 32.33 2.45 -27.95
C ASN A 38 31.80 1.25 -27.14
N ASN A 39 30.84 0.58 -27.79
CA ASN A 39 30.05 -0.57 -27.39
C ASN A 39 30.82 -1.81 -26.87
N GLY A 40 30.13 -2.58 -26.03
CA GLY A 40 30.19 -4.05 -26.07
C GLY A 40 30.33 -4.72 -24.71
N GLY A 41 29.44 -5.69 -24.43
CA GLY A 41 29.78 -6.84 -23.58
C GLY A 41 28.89 -7.06 -22.37
N SER A 42 28.00 -8.05 -22.49
CA SER A 42 27.36 -8.74 -21.36
C SER A 42 28.38 -9.27 -20.37
N ILE A 43 28.22 -8.96 -19.07
CA ILE A 43 28.70 -9.79 -17.97
C ILE A 43 27.59 -9.85 -16.90
N SER A 44 27.18 -11.09 -16.63
CA SER A 44 26.44 -11.55 -15.47
C SER A 44 27.13 -11.19 -14.16
N GLY A 45 26.39 -10.65 -13.21
CA GLY A 45 26.87 -10.44 -11.85
C GLY A 45 25.68 -10.31 -10.90
N GLY A 46 25.40 -11.40 -10.18
CA GLY A 46 24.42 -11.40 -9.10
C GLY A 46 24.78 -10.35 -8.04
N GLY A 47 23.76 -9.67 -7.55
CA GLY A 47 23.84 -8.72 -6.47
C GLY A 47 22.44 -8.45 -5.98
N GLU A 48 22.01 -9.26 -5.03
CA GLU A 48 20.83 -8.98 -4.23
C GLU A 48 21.05 -7.64 -3.51
N THR A 49 20.41 -6.59 -3.99
CA THR A 49 20.20 -5.38 -3.20
C THR A 49 18.73 -5.32 -2.84
N ASN A 50 18.41 -5.91 -1.68
CA ASN A 50 17.25 -5.53 -0.89
C ASN A 50 17.45 -4.08 -0.43
N SER A 51 17.03 -3.14 -1.26
CA SER A 51 16.74 -1.78 -0.85
C SER A 51 15.26 -1.58 -1.11
N GLY A 52 14.49 -1.57 -0.02
CA GLY A 52 13.14 -1.01 0.01
C GLY A 52 13.22 0.47 -0.34
N GLY A 53 13.36 0.74 -1.63
CA GLY A 53 13.38 2.06 -2.21
C GLY A 53 11.95 2.49 -2.44
N THR A 54 11.57 3.61 -1.83
CA THR A 54 10.44 4.42 -2.27
C THR A 54 10.73 4.87 -3.70
N SER A 55 10.39 4.02 -4.67
CA SER A 55 10.41 4.36 -6.09
C SER A 55 9.30 5.38 -6.30
N SER A 56 9.64 6.59 -6.76
CA SER A 56 8.67 7.61 -7.23
C SER A 56 7.94 7.18 -8.52
N GLY A 57 7.68 5.89 -8.70
CA GLY A 57 6.87 5.34 -9.78
C GLY A 57 5.48 4.94 -9.28
N ASP A 58 4.55 4.75 -10.20
CA ASP A 58 3.18 4.27 -9.97
C ASP A 58 3.07 2.86 -9.34
N GLY A 59 4.19 2.23 -8.98
CA GLY A 59 4.30 0.91 -8.38
C GLY A 59 4.21 -0.27 -9.35
N LYS A 60 4.07 -0.02 -10.66
CA LYS A 60 3.87 -1.09 -11.66
C LYS A 60 5.15 -1.82 -12.07
N THR A 61 6.33 -1.26 -11.76
CA THR A 61 7.63 -1.91 -12.03
C THR A 61 8.05 -2.90 -10.95
N HIS A 62 7.26 -3.08 -9.90
CA HIS A 62 7.58 -4.02 -8.82
C HIS A 62 7.54 -5.47 -9.33
N LYS A 63 8.50 -6.31 -8.90
CA LYS A 63 8.65 -7.70 -9.39
C LYS A 63 7.38 -8.55 -9.25
N ASN A 64 6.56 -8.27 -8.24
CA ASN A 64 5.31 -8.98 -7.95
C ASN A 64 4.06 -8.27 -8.49
N TYR A 65 4.19 -7.19 -9.25
CA TYR A 65 3.04 -6.45 -9.80
C TYR A 65 2.11 -7.34 -10.63
N SER A 66 2.67 -8.20 -11.47
CA SER A 66 1.88 -9.12 -12.31
C SER A 66 1.01 -10.08 -11.50
N LEU A 67 1.41 -10.44 -10.27
CA LEU A 67 0.61 -11.30 -9.40
C LEU A 67 -0.71 -10.63 -8.99
N LEU A 68 -0.73 -9.30 -8.81
CA LEU A 68 -1.93 -8.58 -8.44
C LEU A 68 -3.02 -8.65 -9.52
N ILE A 69 -2.64 -8.73 -10.79
CA ILE A 69 -3.55 -8.66 -11.94
C ILE A 69 -4.39 -9.93 -12.04
N GLY A 70 -5.72 -9.79 -12.06
CA GLY A 70 -6.67 -10.88 -12.22
C GLY A 70 -7.79 -10.82 -11.19
N THR A 71 -8.49 -11.94 -11.03
CA THR A 71 -9.60 -12.07 -10.08
C THR A 71 -9.13 -12.78 -8.80
N TRP A 72 -9.39 -12.13 -7.67
CA TRP A 72 -9.17 -12.63 -6.32
C TRP A 72 -10.51 -12.93 -5.67
N GLN A 73 -10.87 -14.21 -5.61
CA GLN A 73 -12.12 -14.71 -5.07
C GLN A 73 -12.08 -14.69 -3.54
N GLY A 74 -12.97 -13.92 -2.91
CA GLY A 74 -13.18 -13.94 -1.46
C GLY A 74 -13.56 -15.33 -0.96
N GLN A 75 -13.09 -15.68 0.23
CA GLN A 75 -13.25 -17.01 0.82
C GLN A 75 -14.31 -17.03 1.94
N ASP A 76 -15.09 -15.95 2.13
CA ASP A 76 -16.20 -15.96 3.10
C ASP A 76 -17.35 -16.82 2.57
N LEU A 77 -17.65 -17.90 3.29
CA LEU A 77 -18.76 -18.80 2.97
C LEU A 77 -20.13 -18.10 3.01
N LYS A 78 -20.25 -16.97 3.72
CA LYS A 78 -21.48 -16.16 3.76
C LYS A 78 -21.62 -15.25 2.55
N ASN A 79 -20.52 -14.94 1.86
CA ASN A 79 -20.51 -14.14 0.64
C ASN A 79 -19.68 -14.83 -0.44
N PRO A 80 -20.15 -15.99 -0.96
CA PRO A 80 -19.36 -16.80 -1.90
C PRO A 80 -19.17 -16.15 -3.27
N GLN A 81 -19.86 -15.04 -3.54
CA GLN A 81 -19.73 -14.26 -4.78
C GLN A 81 -18.74 -13.10 -4.64
N GLU A 82 -18.23 -12.83 -3.43
CA GLU A 82 -17.29 -11.75 -3.18
C GLU A 82 -16.03 -11.93 -4.02
N ALA A 83 -15.70 -10.97 -4.88
CA ALA A 83 -14.48 -11.02 -5.67
C ALA A 83 -13.86 -9.64 -5.83
N TYR A 84 -12.54 -9.62 -5.95
CA TYR A 84 -11.77 -8.40 -6.15
C TYR A 84 -10.97 -8.53 -7.44
N ILE A 85 -11.19 -7.63 -8.38
CA ILE A 85 -10.64 -7.72 -9.72
C ILE A 85 -9.72 -6.53 -9.93
N PHE A 86 -8.48 -6.79 -10.30
CA PHE A 86 -7.55 -5.76 -10.74
C PHE A 86 -7.09 -6.07 -12.18
N ASP A 87 -7.38 -5.19 -13.13
CA ASP A 87 -7.04 -5.38 -14.54
C ASP A 87 -5.69 -4.74 -14.96
N GLY A 88 -4.96 -4.18 -13.99
CA GLY A 88 -3.75 -3.38 -14.22
C GLY A 88 -3.97 -1.87 -14.19
N THR A 89 -5.24 -1.43 -14.29
CA THR A 89 -5.67 -0.02 -14.27
C THR A 89 -6.79 0.19 -13.25
N ASN A 90 -7.85 -0.61 -13.29
CA ASN A 90 -9.01 -0.48 -12.43
C ASN A 90 -9.05 -1.62 -11.42
N PHE A 91 -9.46 -1.27 -10.20
CA PHE A 91 -9.80 -2.23 -9.17
C PHE A 91 -11.32 -2.21 -8.95
N SER A 92 -11.95 -3.38 -8.93
CA SER A 92 -13.40 -3.53 -8.73
C SER A 92 -13.69 -4.56 -7.65
N ALA A 93 -14.68 -4.28 -6.79
CA ALA A 93 -15.22 -5.22 -5.81
C ALA A 93 -16.60 -5.71 -6.25
N GLU A 94 -16.75 -7.03 -6.37
CA GLU A 94 -17.97 -7.72 -6.75
C GLU A 94 -18.62 -8.45 -5.57
N PRO A 95 -19.96 -8.59 -5.55
CA PRO A 95 -20.91 -7.99 -6.50
C PRO A 95 -20.98 -6.46 -6.34
N SER A 96 -20.82 -5.76 -7.49
CA SER A 96 -20.62 -4.31 -7.72
C SER A 96 -20.80 -3.38 -6.51
N THR A 97 -19.87 -3.45 -5.56
CA THR A 97 -19.93 -2.61 -4.35
C THR A 97 -19.26 -1.26 -4.61
N TYR A 98 -18.14 -1.28 -5.33
CA TYR A 98 -17.41 -0.10 -5.78
C TYR A 98 -16.34 -0.47 -6.82
N SER A 99 -15.84 0.53 -7.52
CA SER A 99 -14.61 0.43 -8.32
C SER A 99 -13.81 1.72 -8.27
N ILE A 100 -12.49 1.60 -8.42
CA ILE A 100 -11.55 2.71 -8.48
C ILE A 100 -10.65 2.60 -9.72
N GLU A 101 -10.27 3.74 -10.28
CA GLU A 101 -9.09 3.84 -11.12
C GLU A 101 -7.87 3.89 -10.19
N VAL A 102 -6.96 2.93 -10.32
CA VAL A 102 -5.72 2.87 -9.54
C VAL A 102 -4.71 3.83 -10.14
N LEU A 103 -4.34 4.84 -9.37
CA LEU A 103 -3.39 5.88 -9.75
C LEU A 103 -1.97 5.58 -9.24
N GLU A 104 -1.86 4.93 -8.08
CA GLU A 104 -0.59 4.57 -7.48
C GLU A 104 -0.72 3.23 -6.73
N ILE A 105 0.29 2.37 -6.88
CA ILE A 105 0.49 1.20 -6.02
C ILE A 105 1.68 1.47 -5.12
N SER A 106 1.44 1.62 -3.82
CA SER A 106 2.50 1.84 -2.84
C SER A 106 2.85 0.52 -2.17
N TRP A 107 3.99 -0.06 -2.56
CA TRP A 107 4.52 -1.28 -1.95
C TRP A 107 5.21 -0.96 -0.62
N THR A 108 4.88 -1.72 0.41
CA THR A 108 5.54 -1.64 1.73
C THR A 108 6.50 -2.80 1.95
N THR A 109 6.22 -3.94 1.34
CA THR A 109 7.08 -5.11 1.25
C THR A 109 6.86 -5.80 -0.10
N ASP A 110 7.55 -6.91 -0.37
CA ASP A 110 7.32 -7.71 -1.57
C ASP A 110 5.88 -8.27 -1.68
N THR A 111 5.16 -8.37 -0.56
CA THR A 111 3.87 -9.06 -0.49
C THR A 111 2.74 -8.19 0.08
N GLU A 112 3.03 -6.92 0.39
CA GLU A 112 2.10 -6.00 1.06
C GLU A 112 2.18 -4.59 0.48
N GLY A 113 1.05 -3.90 0.46
CA GLY A 113 0.99 -2.53 -0.03
C GLY A 113 -0.43 -1.99 -0.10
N PHE A 114 -0.58 -0.92 -0.87
CA PHE A 114 -1.83 -0.20 -1.04
C PHE A 114 -2.08 0.11 -2.51
N PHE A 115 -3.32 -0.05 -2.95
CA PHE A 115 -3.84 0.66 -4.11
C PHE A 115 -4.38 2.00 -3.64
N TYR A 116 -3.90 3.09 -4.24
CA TYR A 116 -4.50 4.42 -4.10
C TYR A 116 -5.13 4.81 -5.43
N GLY A 117 -6.34 5.33 -5.37
CA GLY A 117 -7.09 5.58 -6.59
C GLY A 117 -8.31 6.46 -6.39
N LYS A 118 -9.02 6.68 -7.49
CA LYS A 118 -10.20 7.54 -7.56
C LYS A 118 -11.43 6.69 -7.83
N TYR A 119 -12.50 6.89 -7.06
CA TYR A 119 -13.76 6.18 -7.28
C TYR A 119 -14.33 6.44 -8.68
N LEU A 120 -14.57 5.35 -9.40
CA LEU A 120 -15.33 5.32 -10.66
C LEU A 120 -16.78 4.96 -10.40
N SER A 121 -17.02 4.05 -9.45
CA SER A 121 -18.36 3.68 -8.99
C SER A 121 -18.35 3.40 -7.49
N SER A 122 -19.47 3.68 -6.83
CA SER A 122 -19.69 3.40 -5.41
C SER A 122 -21.19 3.37 -5.14
N TRP A 123 -21.60 2.63 -4.12
CA TRP A 123 -22.97 2.68 -3.60
C TRP A 123 -23.30 4.07 -3.02
N ASP A 124 -22.31 4.81 -2.53
CA ASP A 124 -22.43 6.22 -2.18
C ASP A 124 -21.97 7.10 -3.36
N THR A 125 -22.93 7.71 -4.04
CA THR A 125 -22.65 8.53 -5.23
C THR A 125 -21.81 9.77 -4.92
N ASN A 126 -21.80 10.27 -3.67
CA ASN A 126 -20.95 11.39 -3.27
C ASN A 126 -19.47 11.03 -3.22
N SER A 127 -19.17 9.72 -3.13
CA SER A 127 -17.79 9.22 -3.16
C SER A 127 -17.21 9.20 -4.57
N ILE A 128 -18.04 9.21 -5.62
CA ILE A 128 -17.56 9.17 -7.02
C ILE A 128 -16.69 10.40 -7.30
N GLY A 129 -15.51 10.16 -7.85
CA GLY A 129 -14.51 11.19 -8.11
C GLY A 129 -13.69 11.63 -6.90
N LYS A 130 -13.92 11.05 -5.71
CA LYS A 130 -13.06 11.20 -4.54
C LYS A 130 -12.00 10.09 -4.51
N TYR A 131 -11.00 10.27 -3.66
CA TYR A 131 -9.86 9.38 -3.53
C TYR A 131 -10.04 8.36 -2.42
N TYR A 132 -9.52 7.16 -2.62
CA TYR A 132 -9.66 6.02 -1.74
C TYR A 132 -8.38 5.20 -1.66
N ALA A 133 -8.34 4.29 -0.69
CA ALA A 133 -7.25 3.34 -0.53
C ALA A 133 -7.77 1.92 -0.28
N ILE A 134 -7.02 0.95 -0.76
CA ILE A 134 -7.26 -0.47 -0.55
C ILE A 134 -5.92 -1.09 -0.14
N SER A 135 -5.86 -1.69 1.04
CA SER A 135 -4.69 -2.43 1.48
C SER A 135 -4.73 -3.86 0.96
N PHE A 136 -3.58 -4.36 0.51
CA PHE A 136 -3.36 -5.76 0.25
C PHE A 136 -2.19 -6.29 1.07
N LYS A 137 -2.26 -7.56 1.50
CA LYS A 137 -1.15 -8.22 2.22
C LYS A 137 -1.10 -9.72 2.02
N GLY A 138 0.08 -10.30 2.23
CA GLY A 138 0.31 -11.73 2.08
C GLY A 138 0.12 -12.22 0.64
N LEU A 139 0.47 -11.39 -0.34
CA LEU A 139 0.42 -11.73 -1.75
C LEU A 139 1.34 -12.91 -2.08
N THR A 140 0.76 -13.96 -2.65
CA THR A 140 1.46 -15.10 -3.27
C THR A 140 0.90 -15.33 -4.67
N GLU A 141 1.31 -16.41 -5.34
CA GLU A 141 0.69 -16.83 -6.61
C GLU A 141 -0.80 -17.19 -6.45
N THR A 142 -1.21 -17.63 -5.25
CA THR A 142 -2.53 -18.21 -5.00
C THR A 142 -3.36 -17.48 -3.96
N ASP A 143 -2.74 -16.70 -3.07
CA ASP A 143 -3.39 -16.11 -1.90
C ASP A 143 -3.15 -14.60 -1.82
N LEU A 144 -4.16 -13.90 -1.30
CA LEU A 144 -4.11 -12.46 -1.03
C LEU A 144 -5.08 -12.13 0.09
N LYS A 145 -4.79 -11.11 0.89
CA LYS A 145 -5.76 -10.51 1.81
C LYS A 145 -6.01 -9.06 1.40
N ILE A 146 -7.27 -8.67 1.28
CA ILE A 146 -7.68 -7.34 0.82
C ILE A 146 -8.51 -6.65 1.91
N SER A 147 -8.30 -5.34 2.09
CA SER A 147 -9.10 -4.51 3.00
C SER A 147 -9.32 -3.13 2.36
N GLY A 148 -10.58 -2.72 2.22
CA GLY A 148 -10.92 -1.33 1.88
C GLY A 148 -10.68 -0.41 3.08
N ALA A 149 -10.29 0.84 2.83
CA ALA A 149 -10.04 1.80 3.88
C ALA A 149 -11.32 2.36 4.54
N LEU A 150 -11.20 2.71 5.81
CA LEU A 150 -12.20 3.38 6.63
C LEU A 150 -11.48 4.41 7.48
N ASN A 151 -11.65 5.70 7.22
CA ASN A 151 -11.01 6.71 8.08
C ASN A 151 -11.85 6.86 9.36
N GLY A 152 -11.41 6.23 10.45
CA GLY A 152 -12.07 6.29 11.77
C GLY A 152 -12.47 4.92 12.31
N THR A 153 -12.52 4.80 13.63
CA THR A 153 -12.97 3.59 14.32
C THR A 153 -14.40 3.23 13.89
N HIS A 154 -14.69 1.94 13.66
CA HIS A 154 -16.08 1.47 13.54
C HIS A 154 -16.93 2.07 14.68
N GLY A 155 -17.89 2.95 14.35
CA GLY A 155 -18.79 3.57 15.31
C GLY A 155 -18.55 5.04 15.70
N VAL A 156 -17.63 5.78 15.06
CA VAL A 156 -17.55 7.25 15.19
C VAL A 156 -18.15 7.98 13.99
N SER A 157 -18.87 9.08 14.25
CA SER A 157 -19.65 9.88 13.29
C SER A 157 -18.84 10.65 12.23
N GLN A 158 -17.52 10.46 12.18
CA GLN A 158 -16.61 11.00 11.16
C GLN A 158 -15.92 9.88 10.38
N SER A 159 -16.57 8.72 10.22
CA SER A 159 -16.08 7.63 9.37
C SER A 159 -16.13 8.05 7.89
N GLY A 160 -15.00 8.50 7.34
CA GLY A 160 -14.88 8.88 5.94
C GLY A 160 -14.37 7.73 5.07
N TRP A 161 -15.03 7.47 3.95
CA TRP A 161 -14.57 6.52 2.93
C TRP A 161 -13.76 7.21 1.83
N THR A 162 -13.46 8.50 1.97
CA THR A 162 -12.92 9.32 0.89
C THR A 162 -11.91 10.35 1.37
N ALA A 163 -11.07 10.79 0.45
CA ALA A 163 -10.22 11.98 0.55
C ALA A 163 -10.46 12.88 -0.68
N ASP A 164 -10.14 14.17 -0.57
CA ASP A 164 -10.33 15.12 -1.67
C ASP A 164 -9.18 15.09 -2.69
N THR A 165 -8.01 14.60 -2.29
CA THR A 165 -6.82 14.47 -3.15
C THR A 165 -6.10 13.14 -2.94
N LEU A 166 -5.27 12.73 -3.92
CA LEU A 166 -4.42 11.54 -3.80
C LEU A 166 -3.44 11.65 -2.62
N GLU A 167 -2.82 12.82 -2.45
CA GLU A 167 -1.86 13.08 -1.37
C GLU A 167 -2.54 13.02 0.01
N GLU A 168 -3.76 13.52 0.13
CA GLU A 168 -4.54 13.38 1.36
C GLU A 168 -4.90 11.92 1.63
N ALA A 169 -5.33 11.15 0.61
CA ALA A 169 -5.64 9.73 0.76
C ALA A 169 -4.45 8.94 1.34
N LYS A 170 -3.25 9.21 0.83
CA LYS A 170 -1.99 8.60 1.31
C LYS A 170 -1.67 8.97 2.77
N LYS A 171 -2.07 10.16 3.21
CA LYS A 171 -1.87 10.64 4.58
C LYS A 171 -2.86 10.05 5.58
N ILE A 172 -4.14 9.93 5.20
CA ILE A 172 -5.21 9.55 6.14
C ILE A 172 -5.48 8.04 6.15
N PHE A 173 -5.35 7.36 5.01
CA PHE A 173 -5.60 5.92 4.93
C PHE A 173 -4.32 5.16 5.19
N THR A 174 -4.05 4.91 6.48
CA THR A 174 -2.83 4.25 6.94
C THR A 174 -3.15 3.16 7.96
N ILE A 175 -2.22 2.21 8.11
CA ILE A 175 -2.30 1.18 9.15
C ILE A 175 -2.30 1.81 10.55
N ALA A 176 -1.47 2.85 10.78
CA ALA A 176 -1.39 3.55 12.06
C ALA A 176 -2.69 4.29 12.42
N ALA A 177 -3.41 4.81 11.43
CA ALA A 177 -4.74 5.41 11.61
C ALA A 177 -5.85 4.37 11.80
N GLY A 178 -5.52 3.07 11.77
CA GLY A 178 -6.49 1.98 11.91
C GLY A 178 -7.43 1.85 10.71
N SER A 179 -7.03 2.35 9.53
CA SER A 179 -7.95 2.46 8.41
C SER A 179 -8.36 1.13 7.78
N PHE A 180 -7.64 0.04 8.08
CA PHE A 180 -7.81 -1.26 7.44
C PHE A 180 -8.17 -2.31 8.51
N ALA A 181 -9.43 -2.29 8.96
CA ALA A 181 -9.89 -3.08 10.10
C ALA A 181 -10.27 -4.53 9.75
N GLN A 182 -10.83 -4.76 8.56
CA GLN A 182 -11.34 -6.06 8.15
C GLN A 182 -10.68 -6.50 6.85
N TYR A 183 -10.00 -7.64 6.89
CA TYR A 183 -9.36 -8.23 5.73
C TYR A 183 -10.13 -9.45 5.26
N THR A 184 -10.53 -9.46 3.99
CA THR A 184 -11.05 -10.64 3.30
C THR A 184 -9.88 -11.48 2.82
N GLY A 185 -9.83 -12.74 3.24
CA GLY A 185 -8.93 -13.73 2.65
C GLY A 185 -9.43 -14.13 1.27
N CYS A 186 -8.55 -14.08 0.28
CA CYS A 186 -8.88 -14.29 -1.13
C CYS A 186 -7.97 -15.36 -1.73
N LYS A 187 -8.49 -16.06 -2.76
CA LYS A 187 -7.72 -16.97 -3.61
C LYS A 187 -7.75 -16.53 -5.06
N LYS A 188 -6.66 -16.76 -5.78
CA LYS A 188 -6.59 -16.54 -7.22
C LYS A 188 -7.57 -17.49 -7.93
N LYS A 189 -8.34 -16.94 -8.89
CA LYS A 189 -9.22 -17.72 -9.76
C LYS A 189 -8.51 -18.14 -11.05
#